data_AF-A0AAW7YFA9-F1
#
_entry.id   AF-A0AAW7YFA9-F1
#
_cell.length_a   1.000
_cell.length_b   1.000
_cell.length_c   1.000
_cell.angle_alpha   90.00
_cell.angle_beta   90.00
_cell.angle_gamma   90.00
#
_symmetry.space_group_name_H-M   'P 1'
#
loop_
_entity.id
_entity.type
_entity.pdbx_description
1 polymer ?
#
loop_
_entity_poly.entity_id
_entity_poly.type
_entity_poly.pdbx_seq_one_letter_code
_entity_poly.pdbx_strand_id
1 'polypeptide(L)'
;MQKIFSKTLSLNSATILLSLYFSLVFNFPFLQKTYYDLIKLDSFDFAYFISLPLFLSTIFVLLFSLLPRRYVYKTAMTVLIILSAVFCYAMSSYGIIFDYGMVENMAETSTSEAFTYLNLSAIFYIALLTITPLVILRKINYRSNSLGLSVKHRLKLIVSALIIFIIIFFSLYSSYASVNRNNRDLAKYIVPIPTLIASYKYIKRNHFAEPIVFKELDSHPKMQTSLKADKNVVVMIVGETARAKNFSLNGYAKLTNEYTEKFNIQSFKQMYSCGTATAVSVPCMFSLLNKDQFNKQSASSQQNLLDIAQLAGVDVLWVDNNEGCKGVCKRVKTINIDKNKSNSLCDGDYCFDEILLTQLDNKLTTLSAQTTLIVLHLMGSHGPTYYRRYPQEFATFLPDCQQSDIQNCTSEQLVNTYDNTIHYSDYVISEVINKLAKFTKNNTQTINAKMIYVSDHGESLGENGLYLHGFPYAIAPIEQTHIPLLFWSNNTQEYFQNNCLEQSTQTIYNHDNIFHSMLGVLNVASSTYQPKLDVFKPCRDNTNIMRIAQN
;
A
#
# COMPACT_ATOMS: atom_id res chain seq x y z
N MET A 1 47.82 11.33 -9.35
CA MET A 1 46.72 10.45 -8.90
C MET A 1 47.16 9.11 -8.31
N GLN A 2 48.25 8.46 -8.74
CA GLN A 2 48.70 7.14 -8.20
C GLN A 2 49.01 7.11 -6.68
N LYS A 3 49.48 8.20 -6.06
CA LYS A 3 49.80 8.24 -4.61
C LYS A 3 48.58 8.29 -3.66
N ILE A 4 47.39 8.67 -4.15
CA ILE A 4 46.16 8.70 -3.33
C ILE A 4 45.51 7.30 -3.25
N PHE A 5 45.79 6.44 -4.23
CA PHE A 5 45.25 5.08 -4.30
C PHE A 5 46.12 4.01 -3.60
N SER A 6 47.35 4.32 -3.15
CA SER A 6 48.28 3.34 -2.57
C SER A 6 48.25 3.21 -1.04
N LYS A 7 47.55 4.10 -0.31
CA LYS A 7 47.47 4.01 1.16
C LYS A 7 46.50 2.91 1.60
N THR A 8 47.01 1.96 2.37
CA THR A 8 46.21 0.91 3.03
C THR A 8 45.57 1.44 4.32
N LEU A 9 44.36 0.97 4.64
CA LEU A 9 43.60 1.39 5.82
C LEU A 9 43.59 0.29 6.89
N SER A 10 43.66 0.67 8.16
CA SER A 10 43.38 -0.26 9.26
C SER A 10 41.88 -0.56 9.34
N LEU A 11 41.49 -1.70 9.92
CA LEU A 11 40.08 -2.06 10.11
C LEU A 11 39.32 -0.99 10.92
N ASN A 12 39.94 -0.44 11.97
CA ASN A 12 39.33 0.61 12.78
C ASN A 12 39.18 1.93 12.03
N SER A 13 40.19 2.32 11.23
CA SER A 13 40.09 3.50 10.37
C SER A 13 38.98 3.35 9.33
N ALA A 14 38.87 2.18 8.71
CA ALA A 14 37.78 1.89 7.79
C ALA A 14 36.42 1.88 8.50
N THR A 15 36.35 1.36 9.73
CA THR A 15 35.12 1.40 10.55
C THR A 15 34.65 2.84 10.77
N ILE A 16 35.56 3.75 11.14
CA ILE A 16 35.23 5.18 11.32
C ILE A 16 34.76 5.80 9.99
N LEU A 17 35.50 5.61 8.90
CA LEU A 17 35.17 6.17 7.60
C LEU A 17 33.82 5.67 7.07
N LEU A 18 33.54 4.36 7.21
CA LEU A 18 32.26 3.79 6.83
C LEU A 18 31.13 4.31 7.73
N SER A 19 31.37 4.46 9.03
CA SER A 19 30.36 5.02 9.95
C SER A 19 30.00 6.46 9.60
N LEU A 20 30.99 7.29 9.26
CA LEU A 20 30.79 8.64 8.75
C LEU A 20 30.02 8.63 7.42
N TYR A 21 30.37 7.72 6.51
CA TYR A 21 29.67 7.58 5.22
C TYR A 21 28.20 7.18 5.41
N PHE A 22 27.92 6.20 6.27
CA PHE A 22 26.56 5.81 6.61
C PHE A 22 25.78 6.98 7.21
N SER A 23 26.40 7.73 8.12
CA SER A 23 25.74 8.85 8.77
C SER A 23 25.47 10.05 7.87
N LEU A 24 26.38 10.38 6.95
CA LEU A 24 26.28 11.60 6.13
C LEU A 24 25.60 11.34 4.79
N VAL A 25 25.86 10.19 4.18
CA VAL A 25 25.43 9.90 2.80
C VAL A 25 24.18 9.02 2.81
N PHE A 26 24.24 7.84 3.43
CA PHE A 26 23.07 6.94 3.44
C PHE A 26 21.92 7.47 4.30
N ASN A 27 22.22 8.23 5.36
CA ASN A 27 21.22 8.89 6.20
C ASN A 27 20.93 10.33 5.77
N PHE A 28 21.32 10.73 4.55
CA PHE A 28 20.97 12.06 4.03
C PHE A 28 19.45 12.34 4.07
N PRO A 29 18.54 11.41 3.70
CA PRO A 29 17.10 11.65 3.82
C PRO A 29 16.65 11.97 5.25
N PHE A 30 17.19 11.26 6.25
CA PHE A 30 16.92 11.53 7.66
C PHE A 30 17.43 12.91 8.08
N LEU A 31 18.66 13.29 7.69
CA LEU A 31 19.23 14.59 8.01
C LEU A 31 18.45 15.73 7.36
N GLN A 32 18.07 15.57 6.10
CA GLN A 32 17.28 16.53 5.35
C GLN A 32 15.88 16.71 5.95
N LYS A 33 15.20 15.61 6.28
CA LYS A 33 13.88 15.66 6.93
C LYS A 33 13.96 16.34 8.30
N THR A 34 14.97 15.98 9.10
CA THR A 34 15.20 16.61 10.42
C THR A 34 15.46 18.12 10.27
N TYR A 35 16.26 18.54 9.28
CA TYR A 35 16.48 19.95 9.00
C TYR A 35 15.17 20.69 8.71
N TYR A 36 14.35 20.15 7.79
CA TYR A 36 13.07 20.78 7.43
C TYR A 36 12.08 20.86 8.59
N ASP A 37 12.09 19.89 9.50
CA ASP A 37 11.22 19.91 10.69
C ASP A 37 11.75 20.90 11.74
N LEU A 38 13.06 21.07 11.87
CA LEU A 38 13.67 22.02 12.81
C LEU A 38 13.47 23.49 12.41
N ILE A 39 13.55 23.83 11.12
CA ILE A 39 13.38 25.21 10.65
C ILE A 39 11.93 25.73 10.78
N LYS A 40 10.98 24.83 11.04
CA LYS A 40 9.57 25.19 11.34
C LYS A 40 9.36 25.58 12.79
N LEU A 41 10.34 25.36 13.66
CA LEU A 41 10.26 25.72 15.09
C LEU A 41 10.75 27.16 15.29
N ASP A 42 10.13 27.86 16.24
CA ASP A 42 10.45 29.27 16.56
C ASP A 42 11.91 29.48 17.01
N SER A 43 12.56 28.42 17.55
CA SER A 43 13.97 28.43 17.96
C SER A 43 14.72 27.26 17.32
N PHE A 44 15.49 27.55 16.27
CA PHE A 44 16.34 26.56 15.60
C PHE A 44 17.57 26.23 16.46
N ASP A 45 17.66 24.99 16.96
CA ASP A 45 18.83 24.50 17.68
C ASP A 45 19.92 24.02 16.69
N PHE A 46 20.79 24.95 16.30
CA PHE A 46 21.89 24.67 15.39
C PHE A 46 22.91 23.67 15.96
N ALA A 47 23.13 23.70 17.29
CA ALA A 47 24.05 22.78 17.95
C ALA A 47 23.53 21.33 17.87
N TYR A 48 22.22 21.13 18.06
CA TYR A 48 21.57 19.84 17.83
C TYR A 48 21.79 19.36 16.39
N PHE A 49 21.47 20.19 15.39
CA PHE A 49 21.56 19.80 13.98
C PHE A 49 22.99 19.38 13.57
N ILE A 50 24.01 20.18 13.93
CA ILE A 50 25.41 19.83 13.63
C ILE A 50 25.88 18.60 14.40
N SER A 51 25.37 18.37 15.61
CA SER A 51 25.76 17.20 16.41
C SER A 51 25.24 15.89 15.82
N LEU A 52 24.16 15.93 15.04
CA LEU A 52 23.40 14.74 14.66
C LEU A 52 24.18 13.74 13.79
N PRO A 53 24.93 14.16 12.75
CA PRO A 53 25.77 13.23 12.01
C PRO A 53 26.90 12.63 12.85
N LEU A 54 27.47 13.42 13.78
CA LEU A 54 28.51 12.91 14.67
C LEU A 54 27.92 11.88 15.64
N PHE A 55 26.74 12.16 16.20
CA PHE A 55 26.00 11.27 17.07
C PHE A 55 25.69 9.94 16.37
N LEU A 56 25.08 9.97 15.18
CA LEU A 56 24.82 8.78 14.37
C LEU A 56 26.10 8.01 14.02
N SER A 57 27.18 8.72 13.68
CA SER A 57 28.48 8.10 13.40
C SER A 57 29.00 7.32 14.61
N THR A 58 28.83 7.81 15.84
CA THR A 58 29.22 7.04 17.04
C THR A 58 28.42 5.75 17.19
N ILE A 59 27.12 5.78 16.92
CA ILE A 59 26.25 4.59 16.94
C ILE A 59 26.73 3.57 15.89
N PHE A 60 27.00 4.00 14.66
CA PHE A 60 27.53 3.11 13.62
C PHE A 60 28.91 2.56 13.96
N VAL A 61 29.80 3.35 14.57
CA VAL A 61 31.10 2.85 15.05
C VAL A 61 30.90 1.75 16.08
N LEU A 62 29.97 1.93 17.02
CA LEU A 62 29.66 0.92 18.05
C LEU A 62 29.04 -0.35 17.45
N LEU A 63 28.15 -0.23 16.46
CA LEU A 63 27.52 -1.38 15.79
C LEU A 63 28.49 -2.15 14.90
N PHE A 64 29.18 -1.45 13.98
CA PHE A 64 30.17 -2.06 13.09
C PHE A 64 31.37 -2.59 13.90
N SER A 65 31.61 -1.96 15.06
CA SER A 65 32.20 -2.47 16.32
C SER A 65 32.20 -3.99 16.54
N LEU A 66 31.01 -4.55 16.45
CA LEU A 66 30.68 -5.89 16.94
C LEU A 66 31.09 -7.00 15.99
N LEU A 67 31.38 -6.67 14.72
CA LEU A 67 31.76 -7.63 13.70
C LEU A 67 33.23 -8.08 13.90
N PRO A 68 33.48 -9.33 14.36
CA PRO A 68 34.75 -9.69 15.00
C PRO A 68 35.84 -10.14 14.02
N ARG A 69 35.48 -10.59 12.81
CA ARG A 69 36.41 -11.27 11.88
C ARG A 69 36.41 -10.61 10.50
N ARG A 70 37.59 -10.59 9.86
CA ARG A 70 37.82 -9.91 8.57
C ARG A 70 36.78 -10.20 7.48
N TYR A 71 36.47 -11.48 7.28
CA TYR A 71 35.57 -11.91 6.22
C TYR A 71 34.12 -11.61 6.58
N VAL A 72 33.73 -11.84 7.84
CA VAL A 72 32.41 -11.48 8.37
C VAL A 72 32.19 -9.97 8.25
N TYR A 73 33.17 -9.15 8.61
CA TYR A 73 33.11 -7.70 8.47
C TYR A 73 32.92 -7.28 7.01
N LYS A 74 33.76 -7.81 6.08
CA LYS A 74 33.65 -7.46 4.66
C LYS A 74 32.30 -7.86 4.08
N THR A 75 31.85 -9.09 4.30
CA THR A 75 30.58 -9.57 3.76
C THR A 75 29.40 -8.78 4.35
N ALA A 76 29.34 -8.62 5.67
CA ALA A 76 28.26 -7.88 6.32
C ALA A 76 28.22 -6.42 5.85
N MET A 77 29.36 -5.74 5.80
CA MET A 77 29.41 -4.34 5.35
C MET A 77 29.05 -4.20 3.87
N THR A 78 29.46 -5.12 2.99
CA THR A 78 29.04 -5.11 1.58
C THR A 78 27.52 -5.19 1.46
N VAL A 79 26.88 -6.10 2.19
CA VAL A 79 25.41 -6.23 2.19
C VAL A 79 24.75 -4.95 2.72
N LEU A 80 25.22 -4.43 3.85
CA LEU A 80 24.68 -3.20 4.44
C LEU A 80 24.85 -1.98 3.52
N ILE A 81 25.98 -1.87 2.80
CA ILE A 81 26.22 -0.79 1.84
C ILE A 81 25.20 -0.84 0.70
N ILE A 82 25.00 -2.02 0.09
CA ILE A 82 24.08 -2.18 -1.04
C ILE A 82 22.64 -1.87 -0.59
N LEU A 83 22.21 -2.45 0.53
CA LEU A 83 20.87 -2.20 1.09
C LEU A 83 20.68 -0.72 1.43
N SER A 84 21.67 -0.09 2.07
CA SER A 84 21.57 1.33 2.44
C SER A 84 21.55 2.26 1.22
N ALA A 85 22.21 1.89 0.12
CA ALA A 85 22.13 2.64 -1.13
C ALA A 85 20.73 2.55 -1.76
N VAL A 86 20.12 1.36 -1.77
CA VAL A 86 18.75 1.14 -2.23
C VAL A 86 17.76 1.93 -1.39
N PHE A 87 17.85 1.83 -0.05
CA PHE A 87 16.97 2.56 0.85
C PHE A 87 17.14 4.07 0.71
N CYS A 88 18.38 4.57 0.66
CA CYS A 88 18.65 5.98 0.45
C CYS A 88 18.04 6.50 -0.87
N TYR A 89 18.17 5.74 -1.97
CA TYR A 89 17.54 6.09 -3.24
C TYR A 89 16.02 6.16 -3.13
N ALA A 90 15.38 5.11 -2.62
CA ALA A 90 13.92 5.05 -2.52
C ALA A 90 13.36 6.14 -1.59
N MET A 91 14.03 6.41 -0.48
CA MET A 91 13.67 7.50 0.44
C MET A 91 13.85 8.89 -0.19
N SER A 92 14.93 9.10 -0.95
CA SER A 92 15.22 10.39 -1.58
C SER A 92 14.32 10.68 -2.78
N SER A 93 14.02 9.66 -3.58
CA SER A 93 13.30 9.80 -4.84
C SER A 93 11.78 9.71 -4.67
N TYR A 94 11.30 8.89 -3.73
CA TYR A 94 9.87 8.60 -3.56
C TYR A 94 9.33 8.99 -2.17
N GLY A 95 10.19 9.30 -1.19
CA GLY A 95 9.75 9.60 0.19
C GLY A 95 9.35 8.37 1.02
N ILE A 96 9.61 7.16 0.50
CA ILE A 96 9.26 5.88 1.13
C ILE A 96 9.87 5.76 2.53
N ILE A 97 9.14 5.18 3.48
CA ILE A 97 9.66 4.82 4.80
C ILE A 97 9.65 3.30 4.93
N PHE A 98 10.81 2.70 5.19
CA PHE A 98 10.97 1.25 5.31
C PHE A 98 10.61 0.74 6.71
N ASP A 99 9.34 0.90 7.09
CA ASP A 99 8.79 0.35 8.32
C ASP A 99 8.32 -1.11 8.14
N TYR A 100 7.57 -1.64 9.13
CA TYR A 100 7.05 -3.00 9.02
C TYR A 100 6.13 -3.20 7.81
N GLY A 101 5.23 -2.24 7.54
CA GLY A 101 4.28 -2.33 6.44
C GLY A 101 4.97 -2.29 5.09
N MET A 102 5.97 -1.41 4.92
CA MET A 102 6.74 -1.38 3.67
C MET A 102 7.56 -2.66 3.44
N VAL A 103 8.15 -3.23 4.49
CA VAL A 103 8.82 -4.54 4.40
C VAL A 103 7.84 -5.65 3.99
N GLU A 104 6.61 -5.60 4.51
CA GLU A 104 5.55 -6.53 4.13
C GLU A 104 5.14 -6.35 2.66
N ASN A 105 4.94 -5.12 2.19
CA ASN A 105 4.67 -4.83 0.78
C ASN A 105 5.75 -5.42 -0.12
N MET A 106 7.03 -5.15 0.18
CA MET A 106 8.16 -5.69 -0.58
C MET A 106 8.21 -7.22 -0.59
N ALA A 107 7.72 -7.88 0.45
CA ALA A 107 7.72 -9.35 0.56
C ALA A 107 6.53 -10.00 -0.17
N GLU A 108 5.44 -9.26 -0.41
CA GLU A 108 4.25 -9.72 -1.12
C GLU A 108 4.17 -9.27 -2.59
N THR A 109 5.05 -8.35 -2.98
CA THR A 109 5.27 -7.87 -4.36
C THR A 109 5.70 -8.98 -5.31
N SER A 110 5.24 -8.91 -6.55
CA SER A 110 5.65 -9.77 -7.66
C SER A 110 6.98 -9.34 -8.28
N THR A 111 7.60 -10.22 -9.07
CA THR A 111 8.82 -9.85 -9.81
C THR A 111 8.57 -8.68 -10.76
N SER A 112 7.42 -8.67 -11.46
CA SER A 112 7.12 -7.63 -12.44
C SER A 112 6.98 -6.26 -11.78
N GLU A 113 6.29 -6.15 -10.64
CA GLU A 113 6.24 -4.91 -9.85
C GLU A 113 7.63 -4.49 -9.37
N ALA A 114 8.42 -5.41 -8.78
CA ALA A 114 9.77 -5.06 -8.29
C ALA A 114 10.67 -4.48 -9.39
N PHE A 115 10.58 -5.00 -10.62
CA PHE A 115 11.38 -4.51 -11.75
C PHE A 115 10.94 -3.12 -12.25
N THR A 116 9.72 -2.65 -11.96
CA THR A 116 9.28 -1.30 -12.39
C THR A 116 10.08 -0.17 -11.75
N TYR A 117 10.60 -0.40 -10.54
CA TYR A 117 11.43 0.57 -9.82
C TYR A 117 12.86 0.67 -10.36
N LEU A 118 13.27 -0.26 -11.23
CA LEU A 118 14.58 -0.27 -11.86
C LEU A 118 14.56 0.57 -13.15
N ASN A 119 15.28 1.69 -13.10
CA ASN A 119 15.54 2.56 -14.24
C ASN A 119 16.99 3.05 -14.20
N LEU A 120 17.42 3.76 -15.24
CA LEU A 120 18.79 4.26 -15.34
C LEU A 120 19.15 5.18 -14.16
N SER A 121 18.23 6.05 -13.75
CA SER A 121 18.39 6.94 -12.59
C SER A 121 18.70 6.15 -11.31
N ALA A 122 17.93 5.09 -11.03
CA ALA A 122 18.16 4.19 -9.90
C ALA A 122 19.52 3.49 -9.96
N ILE A 123 19.88 2.94 -11.14
CA ILE A 123 21.16 2.23 -11.33
C ILE A 123 22.34 3.16 -11.08
N PHE A 124 22.34 4.35 -11.68
CA PHE A 124 23.43 5.32 -11.51
C PHE A 124 23.53 5.81 -10.06
N TYR A 125 22.40 6.13 -9.43
CA TYR A 125 22.36 6.59 -8.05
C TYR A 125 22.91 5.52 -7.09
N ILE A 126 22.40 4.29 -7.18
CA ILE A 126 22.85 3.17 -6.32
C ILE A 126 24.32 2.86 -6.57
N ALA A 127 24.77 2.84 -7.83
CA ALA A 127 26.18 2.60 -8.17
C ALA A 127 27.09 3.67 -7.56
N LEU A 128 26.73 4.95 -7.69
CA LEU A 128 27.51 6.08 -7.14
C LEU A 128 27.66 5.96 -5.62
N LEU A 129 26.57 5.67 -4.92
CA LEU A 129 26.57 5.54 -3.45
C LEU A 129 27.27 4.25 -2.97
N THR A 130 27.34 3.22 -3.81
CA THR A 130 27.92 1.92 -3.44
C THR A 130 29.42 1.86 -3.74
N ILE A 131 29.89 2.41 -4.86
CA ILE A 131 31.29 2.30 -5.29
C ILE A 131 32.24 2.91 -4.26
N THR A 132 31.94 4.10 -3.74
CA THR A 132 32.80 4.83 -2.79
C THR A 132 33.10 4.02 -1.52
N PRO A 133 32.11 3.53 -0.75
CA PRO A 133 32.37 2.74 0.44
C PRO A 133 32.93 1.34 0.14
N LEU A 134 32.63 0.73 -1.02
CA LEU A 134 33.26 -0.53 -1.43
C LEU A 134 34.77 -0.36 -1.70
N VAL A 135 35.20 0.78 -2.25
CA VAL A 135 36.63 1.10 -2.39
C VAL A 135 37.30 1.22 -1.02
N ILE A 136 36.62 1.80 -0.01
CA ILE A 136 37.11 1.85 1.38
C ILE A 136 37.29 0.43 1.93
N LEU A 137 36.30 -0.45 1.75
CA LEU A 137 36.37 -1.86 2.18
C LEU A 137 37.50 -2.63 1.50
N ARG A 138 37.75 -2.38 0.20
CA ARG A 138 38.84 -3.01 -0.55
C ARG A 138 40.22 -2.59 -0.03
N LYS A 139 40.38 -1.33 0.39
CA LYS A 139 41.63 -0.76 0.93
C LYS A 139 41.98 -1.23 2.35
N ILE A 140 41.10 -2.00 3.01
CA ILE A 140 41.39 -2.55 4.34
C ILE A 140 42.55 -3.54 4.26
N ASN A 141 43.63 -3.20 4.95
CA ASN A 141 44.76 -4.08 5.17
C ASN A 141 44.67 -4.71 6.56
N TYR A 142 44.53 -6.02 6.57
CA TYR A 142 44.54 -6.82 7.78
C TYR A 142 45.99 -7.12 8.14
N ARG A 143 46.63 -6.18 8.86
CA ARG A 143 47.92 -6.48 9.48
C ARG A 143 47.75 -7.65 10.45
N SER A 144 48.68 -8.61 10.39
CA SER A 144 48.76 -9.71 11.35
C SER A 144 49.28 -9.19 12.69
N ASN A 145 48.43 -8.50 13.44
CA ASN A 145 48.72 -8.13 14.82
C ASN A 145 48.35 -9.31 15.74
N SER A 146 49.01 -9.41 16.90
CA SER A 146 48.57 -10.35 17.93
C SER A 146 47.10 -10.08 18.32
N LEU A 147 46.37 -11.15 18.66
CA LEU A 147 44.95 -11.07 19.05
C LEU A 147 44.72 -10.04 20.16
N GLY A 148 45.57 -10.03 21.19
CA GLY A 148 45.48 -9.09 22.31
C GLY A 148 45.63 -7.63 21.88
N LEU A 149 46.56 -7.31 20.97
CA LEU A 149 46.74 -5.93 20.49
C LEU A 149 45.54 -5.48 19.64
N SER A 150 45.00 -6.38 18.82
CA SER A 150 43.80 -6.11 18.00
C SER A 150 42.57 -5.85 18.87
N VAL A 151 42.38 -6.65 19.92
CA VAL A 151 41.31 -6.45 20.92
C VAL A 151 41.50 -5.14 21.65
N LYS A 152 42.72 -4.80 22.11
CA LYS A 152 43.01 -3.52 22.77
C LYS A 152 42.67 -2.33 21.89
N HIS A 153 43.05 -2.34 20.62
CA HIS A 153 42.74 -1.27 19.69
C HIS A 153 41.23 -1.17 19.41
N ARG A 154 40.53 -2.30 19.34
CA ARG A 154 39.08 -2.33 19.16
C ARG A 154 38.34 -1.80 20.39
N LEU A 155 38.74 -2.21 21.58
CA LEU A 155 38.21 -1.69 22.85
C LEU A 155 38.46 -0.19 22.98
N LYS A 156 39.66 0.29 22.63
CA LYS A 156 39.96 1.73 22.63
C LYS A 156 39.00 2.49 21.70
N LEU A 157 38.73 1.97 20.50
CA LEU A 157 37.76 2.57 19.57
C LEU A 157 36.36 2.61 20.18
N ILE A 158 35.88 1.49 20.73
CA ILE A 158 34.55 1.37 21.34
C ILE A 158 34.40 2.33 22.52
N VAL A 159 35.37 2.35 23.45
CA VAL A 159 35.34 3.25 24.60
C VAL A 159 35.38 4.71 24.16
N SER A 160 36.22 5.06 23.17
CA SER A 160 36.27 6.43 22.64
C SER A 160 34.93 6.84 22.02
N ALA A 161 34.32 5.96 21.22
CA ALA A 161 33.00 6.21 20.61
C ALA A 161 31.91 6.34 21.68
N LEU A 162 31.94 5.51 22.73
CA LEU A 162 30.99 5.56 23.84
C LEU A 162 31.13 6.86 24.65
N ILE A 163 32.36 7.32 24.91
CA ILE A 163 32.60 8.60 25.59
C ILE A 163 32.03 9.75 24.75
N ILE A 164 32.32 9.79 23.45
CA ILE A 164 31.79 10.83 22.55
C ILE A 164 30.26 10.79 22.50
N PHE A 165 29.68 9.58 22.40
CA PHE A 165 28.23 9.38 22.43
C PHE A 165 27.61 9.96 23.72
N ILE A 166 28.18 9.62 24.88
CA ILE A 166 27.72 10.10 26.20
C ILE A 166 27.84 11.62 26.29
N ILE A 167 28.97 12.20 25.87
CA ILE A 167 29.18 13.65 25.89
C ILE A 167 28.12 14.36 25.05
N ILE A 168 27.88 13.93 23.81
CA ILE A 168 26.88 14.54 22.93
C ILE A 168 25.48 14.38 23.53
N PHE A 169 25.12 13.17 23.95
CA PHE A 169 23.80 12.85 24.46
C PHE A 169 23.44 13.68 25.70
N PHE A 170 24.34 13.78 26.69
CA PHE A 170 24.05 14.55 27.91
C PHE A 170 24.15 16.06 27.69
N SER A 171 25.06 16.53 26.83
CA SER A 171 25.19 17.97 26.56
C SER A 171 23.97 18.54 25.83
N LEU A 172 23.27 17.71 25.06
CA LEU A 172 22.12 18.10 24.23
C LEU A 172 20.84 17.30 24.58
N TYR A 173 20.76 16.75 25.79
CA TYR A 173 19.69 15.81 26.17
C TYR A 173 18.29 16.40 25.98
N SER A 174 18.08 17.65 26.38
CA SER A 174 16.79 18.35 26.23
C SER A 174 16.36 18.42 24.76
N SER A 175 17.27 18.75 23.86
CA SER A 175 17.02 18.85 22.42
C SER A 175 16.72 17.49 21.81
N TYR A 176 17.54 16.47 22.09
CA TYR A 176 17.30 15.10 21.61
C TYR A 176 15.97 14.54 22.14
N ALA A 177 15.66 14.76 23.43
CA ALA A 177 14.42 14.29 24.04
C ALA A 177 13.19 14.99 23.46
N SER A 178 13.25 16.32 23.26
CA SER A 178 12.18 17.12 22.67
C SER A 178 11.89 16.72 21.23
N VAL A 179 12.91 16.68 20.38
CA VAL A 179 12.77 16.31 18.97
C VAL A 179 12.22 14.89 18.83
N ASN A 180 12.75 13.93 19.60
CA ASN A 180 12.25 12.55 19.58
C ASN A 180 10.81 12.42 20.11
N ARG A 181 10.41 13.23 21.12
CA ARG A 181 9.04 13.21 21.65
C ARG A 181 8.03 13.76 20.65
N ASN A 182 8.39 14.86 19.98
CA ASN A 182 7.51 15.56 19.05
C ASN A 182 7.50 14.94 17.65
N ASN A 183 8.57 14.23 17.29
CA ASN A 183 8.76 13.65 15.96
C ASN A 183 9.19 12.18 16.07
N ARG A 184 8.39 11.36 16.76
CA ARG A 184 8.67 9.93 16.97
C ARG A 184 8.94 9.15 15.68
N ASP A 185 8.42 9.63 14.56
CA ASP A 185 8.58 9.02 13.25
C ASP A 185 9.93 9.33 12.58
N LEU A 186 10.67 10.38 13.00
CA LEU A 186 12.00 10.68 12.44
C LEU A 186 12.96 9.51 12.56
N ALA A 187 12.88 8.77 13.67
CA ALA A 187 13.73 7.61 13.89
C ALA A 187 13.52 6.51 12.82
N LYS A 188 12.35 6.44 12.18
CA LYS A 188 12.05 5.48 11.09
C LYS A 188 12.81 5.79 9.81
N TYR A 189 13.27 7.03 9.62
CA TYR A 189 14.05 7.45 8.45
C TYR A 189 15.54 7.05 8.55
N ILE A 190 15.99 6.55 9.71
CA ILE A 190 17.38 6.14 9.88
C ILE A 190 17.62 4.85 9.08
N VAL A 191 18.68 4.83 8.29
CA VAL A 191 19.08 3.68 7.46
C VAL A 191 20.38 3.07 7.99
N PRO A 192 20.52 1.73 8.07
CA PRO A 192 19.53 0.69 7.77
C PRO A 192 18.82 0.12 9.02
N ILE A 193 19.01 0.71 10.21
CA ILE A 193 18.69 0.05 11.50
C ILE A 193 17.17 -0.25 11.66
N PRO A 194 16.26 0.73 11.64
CA PRO A 194 14.81 0.50 11.64
C PRO A 194 14.34 -0.56 10.64
N THR A 195 14.85 -0.50 9.41
CA THR A 195 14.49 -1.45 8.35
C THR A 195 14.92 -2.87 8.70
N LEU A 196 16.14 -3.07 9.19
CA LEU A 196 16.60 -4.41 9.62
C LEU A 196 15.77 -4.94 10.80
N ILE A 197 15.38 -4.07 11.74
CA ILE A 197 14.49 -4.44 12.85
C ILE A 197 13.10 -4.81 12.31
N ALA A 198 12.57 -4.06 11.35
CA ALA A 198 11.30 -4.35 10.70
C ALA A 198 11.33 -5.69 9.96
N SER A 199 12.39 -5.96 9.17
CA SER A 199 12.62 -7.24 8.50
C SER A 199 12.73 -8.40 9.48
N TYR A 200 13.46 -8.25 10.58
CA TYR A 200 13.50 -9.27 11.63
C TYR A 200 12.11 -9.53 12.24
N LYS A 201 11.36 -8.46 12.57
CA LYS A 201 10.00 -8.58 13.11
C LYS A 201 9.07 -9.28 12.13
N TYR A 202 9.16 -8.96 10.83
CA TYR A 202 8.39 -9.58 9.76
C TYR A 202 8.68 -11.08 9.68
N ILE A 203 9.96 -11.45 9.59
CA ILE A 203 10.39 -12.86 9.53
C ILE A 203 9.92 -13.62 10.78
N LYS A 204 10.14 -13.05 11.96
CA LYS A 204 9.71 -13.66 13.23
C LYS A 204 8.21 -13.89 13.26
N ARG A 205 7.42 -12.90 12.84
CA ARG A 205 5.95 -12.97 12.85
C ARG A 205 5.40 -13.93 11.81
N ASN A 206 5.97 -13.99 10.61
CA ASN A 206 5.36 -14.73 9.50
C ASN A 206 5.93 -16.16 9.33
N HIS A 207 7.14 -16.44 9.85
CA HIS A 207 7.77 -17.76 9.70
C HIS A 207 8.03 -18.48 11.03
N PHE A 208 7.98 -17.78 12.17
CA PHE A 208 8.31 -18.36 13.48
C PHE A 208 7.22 -18.15 14.55
N ALA A 209 6.09 -17.52 14.21
CA ALA A 209 4.96 -17.43 15.13
C ALA A 209 4.16 -18.74 15.15
N GLU A 210 3.61 -19.09 16.30
CA GLU A 210 2.68 -20.21 16.40
C GLU A 210 1.43 -19.94 15.55
N PRO A 211 0.92 -20.94 14.81
CA PRO A 211 -0.30 -20.77 14.02
C PRO A 211 -1.47 -20.38 14.93
N ILE A 212 -2.11 -19.24 14.62
CA ILE A 212 -3.34 -18.83 15.31
C ILE A 212 -4.45 -19.77 14.85
N VAL A 213 -5.15 -20.40 15.81
CA VAL A 213 -6.30 -21.26 15.54
C VAL A 213 -7.34 -20.50 14.72
N PHE A 214 -7.82 -21.12 13.65
CA PHE A 214 -8.81 -20.52 12.77
C PHE A 214 -10.12 -20.29 13.53
N LYS A 215 -10.57 -19.03 13.57
CA LYS A 215 -11.80 -18.60 14.23
C LYS A 215 -12.96 -18.58 13.23
N GLU A 216 -13.92 -19.45 13.45
CA GLU A 216 -15.22 -19.37 12.82
C GLU A 216 -16.00 -18.20 13.44
N LEU A 217 -16.38 -17.22 12.62
CA LEU A 217 -17.14 -16.03 13.05
C LEU A 217 -18.64 -16.31 13.06
N ASP A 218 -19.14 -17.02 12.05
CA ASP A 218 -20.51 -17.48 11.94
C ASP A 218 -20.56 -18.86 11.28
N SER A 219 -21.13 -19.82 11.99
CA SER A 219 -21.26 -21.21 11.57
C SER A 219 -22.49 -21.47 10.70
N HIS A 220 -23.51 -20.60 10.80
CA HIS A 220 -24.80 -20.80 10.14
C HIS A 220 -25.39 -19.50 9.56
N PRO A 221 -24.62 -18.72 8.77
CA PRO A 221 -25.21 -17.60 8.04
C PRO A 221 -26.24 -18.12 7.02
N LYS A 222 -27.26 -17.33 6.71
CA LYS A 222 -28.35 -17.73 5.79
C LYS A 222 -28.80 -16.57 4.92
N MET A 223 -29.23 -16.86 3.70
CA MET A 223 -29.96 -15.88 2.89
C MET A 223 -31.26 -15.46 3.58
N GLN A 224 -31.55 -14.16 3.62
CA GLN A 224 -32.86 -13.67 4.05
C GLN A 224 -33.90 -13.98 2.96
N THR A 225 -35.03 -14.57 3.36
CA THR A 225 -36.03 -15.24 2.51
C THR A 225 -36.95 -14.31 1.69
N SER A 226 -36.49 -13.12 1.27
CA SER A 226 -37.38 -12.15 0.60
C SER A 226 -36.76 -11.37 -0.56
N LEU A 227 -35.97 -12.03 -1.42
CA LEU A 227 -35.67 -11.42 -2.72
C LEU A 227 -36.93 -11.49 -3.60
N LYS A 228 -37.49 -10.33 -3.97
CA LYS A 228 -38.54 -10.23 -4.99
C LYS A 228 -38.06 -10.69 -6.38
N ALA A 229 -36.75 -10.65 -6.60
CA ALA A 229 -36.11 -11.02 -7.86
C ALA A 229 -35.69 -12.50 -7.87
N ASP A 230 -35.83 -13.14 -9.03
CA ASP A 230 -35.38 -14.51 -9.27
C ASP A 230 -33.87 -14.65 -9.12
N LYS A 231 -33.12 -13.59 -9.46
CA LYS A 231 -31.66 -13.53 -9.31
C LYS A 231 -31.21 -12.19 -8.72
N ASN A 232 -30.19 -12.22 -7.88
CA ASN A 232 -29.49 -11.04 -7.37
C ASN A 232 -27.99 -11.16 -7.70
N VAL A 233 -27.47 -10.28 -8.54
CA VAL A 233 -26.07 -10.27 -8.96
C VAL A 233 -25.41 -9.01 -8.42
N VAL A 234 -24.37 -9.19 -7.62
CA VAL A 234 -23.57 -8.09 -7.06
C VAL A 234 -22.16 -8.21 -7.61
N VAL A 235 -21.71 -7.16 -8.32
CA VAL A 235 -20.32 -7.03 -8.74
C VAL A 235 -19.62 -6.05 -7.79
N MET A 236 -18.60 -6.53 -7.08
CA MET A 236 -17.71 -5.68 -6.28
C MET A 236 -16.41 -5.49 -7.05
N ILE A 237 -16.11 -4.26 -7.43
CA ILE A 237 -14.86 -3.89 -8.08
C ILE A 237 -13.92 -3.34 -7.00
N VAL A 238 -12.84 -4.07 -6.74
CA VAL A 238 -11.75 -3.63 -5.86
C VAL A 238 -10.78 -2.84 -6.74
N GLY A 239 -10.80 -1.52 -6.60
CA GLY A 239 -9.86 -0.62 -7.26
C GLY A 239 -8.48 -0.68 -6.60
N GLU A 240 -7.49 -0.18 -7.32
CA GLU A 240 -6.10 -0.15 -6.91
C GLU A 240 -5.57 1.28 -7.04
N THR A 241 -5.03 1.84 -5.95
CA THR A 241 -4.28 3.12 -5.95
C THR A 241 -5.09 4.38 -6.35
N ALA A 242 -6.39 4.27 -6.63
CA ALA A 242 -7.24 5.39 -7.03
C ALA A 242 -7.60 6.31 -5.84
N ARG A 243 -7.36 7.62 -5.95
CA ARG A 243 -7.62 8.61 -4.90
C ARG A 243 -8.84 9.49 -5.21
N ALA A 244 -9.63 9.81 -4.19
CA ALA A 244 -10.90 10.54 -4.36
C ALA A 244 -10.73 11.93 -5.00
N LYS A 245 -9.60 12.59 -4.74
CA LYS A 245 -9.23 13.93 -5.23
C LYS A 245 -9.27 14.07 -6.75
N ASN A 246 -9.08 12.97 -7.48
CA ASN A 246 -8.97 12.96 -8.95
C ASN A 246 -10.22 12.39 -9.65
N PHE A 247 -11.36 12.29 -8.95
CA PHE A 247 -12.64 11.86 -9.52
C PHE A 247 -13.52 13.08 -9.85
N SER A 248 -13.92 13.25 -11.10
CA SER A 248 -14.81 14.35 -11.51
C SER A 248 -16.19 14.25 -10.84
N LEU A 249 -16.66 13.03 -10.54
CA LEU A 249 -17.88 12.79 -9.74
C LEU A 249 -17.78 13.37 -8.31
N ASN A 250 -16.56 13.61 -7.82
CA ASN A 250 -16.29 14.23 -6.52
C ASN A 250 -15.95 15.73 -6.63
N GLY A 251 -16.06 16.32 -7.82
CA GLY A 251 -15.79 17.74 -8.07
C GLY A 251 -14.37 18.05 -8.58
N TYR A 252 -13.62 17.03 -9.03
CA TYR A 252 -12.35 17.26 -9.72
C TYR A 252 -12.56 17.99 -11.05
N ALA A 253 -11.64 18.89 -11.41
CA ALA A 253 -11.82 19.81 -12.54
C ALA A 253 -11.74 19.15 -13.92
N LYS A 254 -10.95 18.08 -14.06
CA LYS A 254 -10.85 17.31 -15.31
C LYS A 254 -11.90 16.21 -15.32
N LEU A 255 -12.49 15.94 -16.48
CA LEU A 255 -13.54 14.95 -16.67
C LEU A 255 -12.97 13.51 -16.66
N THR A 256 -12.48 13.07 -15.50
CA THR A 256 -11.90 11.73 -15.33
C THR A 256 -12.95 10.62 -15.22
N ASN A 257 -14.21 10.95 -14.90
CA ASN A 257 -15.32 10.01 -14.87
C ASN A 257 -16.35 10.25 -15.99
N GLU A 258 -15.88 10.38 -17.24
CA GLU A 258 -16.70 10.66 -18.42
C GLU A 258 -17.73 9.56 -18.72
N TYR A 259 -17.34 8.30 -18.59
CA TYR A 259 -18.15 7.16 -19.01
C TYR A 259 -19.21 6.78 -17.97
N THR A 260 -18.93 6.95 -16.68
CA THR A 260 -19.88 6.58 -15.61
C THR A 260 -20.91 7.66 -15.29
N GLU A 261 -20.65 8.93 -15.62
CA GLU A 261 -21.55 10.06 -15.35
C GLU A 261 -22.98 9.83 -15.88
N LYS A 262 -23.11 9.24 -17.08
CA LYS A 262 -24.41 8.96 -17.73
C LYS A 262 -25.31 7.96 -16.99
N PHE A 263 -24.81 7.22 -16.00
CA PHE A 263 -25.59 6.23 -15.26
C PHE A 263 -26.19 6.78 -13.96
N ASN A 264 -26.01 8.07 -13.66
CA ASN A 264 -26.43 8.68 -12.40
C ASN A 264 -25.95 7.88 -11.17
N ILE A 265 -24.69 7.42 -11.23
CA ILE A 265 -24.06 6.60 -10.21
C ILE A 265 -23.89 7.40 -8.91
N GLN A 266 -24.07 6.73 -7.77
CA GLN A 266 -23.90 7.37 -6.47
C GLN A 266 -22.42 7.37 -6.09
N SER A 267 -21.81 8.55 -6.01
CA SER A 267 -20.40 8.72 -5.61
C SER A 267 -20.31 9.19 -4.16
N PHE A 268 -19.81 8.34 -3.27
CA PHE A 268 -19.59 8.65 -1.86
C PHE A 268 -18.33 9.49 -1.72
N LYS A 269 -18.51 10.79 -1.45
CA LYS A 269 -17.43 11.78 -1.50
C LYS A 269 -16.48 11.68 -0.31
N GLN A 270 -16.89 11.04 0.80
CA GLN A 270 -16.14 11.00 2.05
C GLN A 270 -15.85 9.56 2.50
N MET A 271 -15.16 8.79 1.65
CA MET A 271 -14.76 7.41 1.95
C MET A 271 -13.25 7.32 2.23
N TYR A 272 -12.87 6.60 3.28
CA TYR A 272 -11.47 6.46 3.71
C TYR A 272 -11.00 5.00 3.77
N SER A 273 -9.75 4.76 3.39
CA SER A 273 -9.17 3.42 3.40
C SER A 273 -8.76 2.98 4.80
N CYS A 274 -8.69 1.66 5.00
CA CYS A 274 -8.12 1.05 6.21
C CYS A 274 -6.59 1.19 6.27
N GLY A 275 -5.92 1.03 5.13
CA GLY A 275 -4.48 1.12 4.98
C GLY A 275 -4.10 2.03 3.83
N THR A 276 -2.80 2.16 3.61
CA THR A 276 -2.19 2.90 2.50
C THR A 276 -1.48 1.96 1.52
N ALA A 277 -1.76 0.66 1.61
CA ALA A 277 -1.16 -0.38 0.78
C ALA A 277 -2.13 -1.55 0.66
N THR A 278 -2.16 -2.18 -0.53
CA THR A 278 -3.01 -3.33 -0.85
C THR A 278 -2.89 -4.47 0.16
N ALA A 279 -1.67 -4.75 0.63
CA ALA A 279 -1.35 -5.80 1.61
C ALA A 279 -2.03 -5.61 2.98
N VAL A 280 -2.48 -4.38 3.28
CA VAL A 280 -3.22 -4.02 4.49
C VAL A 280 -4.71 -3.82 4.17
N SER A 281 -5.03 -2.98 3.18
CA SER A 281 -6.39 -2.55 2.89
C SER A 281 -7.29 -3.69 2.41
N VAL A 282 -6.81 -4.55 1.51
CA VAL A 282 -7.62 -5.65 0.96
C VAL A 282 -7.99 -6.65 2.05
N PRO A 283 -7.05 -7.21 2.86
CA PRO A 283 -7.46 -8.07 3.97
C PRO A 283 -8.35 -7.38 4.99
N CYS A 284 -8.15 -6.08 5.24
CA CYS A 284 -8.90 -5.32 6.22
C CYS A 284 -10.37 -5.10 5.83
N MET A 285 -10.64 -4.58 4.63
CA MET A 285 -12.01 -4.26 4.18
C MET A 285 -12.92 -5.50 4.06
N PHE A 286 -12.33 -6.68 3.87
CA PHE A 286 -13.06 -7.96 3.84
C PHE A 286 -13.13 -8.65 5.21
N SER A 287 -12.44 -8.15 6.23
CA SER A 287 -12.47 -8.71 7.58
C SER A 287 -13.56 -8.09 8.44
N LEU A 288 -13.94 -8.78 9.53
CA LEU A 288 -14.80 -8.20 10.57
C LEU A 288 -14.04 -7.16 11.45
N LEU A 289 -12.71 -7.09 11.36
CA LEU A 289 -11.92 -6.21 12.20
C LEU A 289 -11.95 -4.80 11.63
N ASN A 290 -12.30 -3.83 12.48
CA ASN A 290 -12.16 -2.41 12.13
C ASN A 290 -10.69 -2.03 12.02
N LYS A 291 -10.39 -0.96 11.28
CA LYS A 291 -9.05 -0.40 11.04
C LYS A 291 -8.20 -0.32 12.31
N ASP A 292 -8.77 0.20 13.40
CA ASP A 292 -8.03 0.43 14.66
C ASP A 292 -7.67 -0.87 15.39
N GLN A 293 -8.36 -1.97 15.09
CA GLN A 293 -8.14 -3.30 15.65
C GLN A 293 -7.50 -4.25 14.65
N PHE A 294 -7.28 -3.81 13.41
CA PHE A 294 -6.86 -4.68 12.33
C PHE A 294 -5.46 -5.24 12.61
N ASN A 295 -5.40 -6.56 12.60
CA ASN A 295 -4.16 -7.32 12.61
C ASN A 295 -4.25 -8.39 11.52
N LYS A 296 -3.33 -8.36 10.57
CA LYS A 296 -3.36 -9.27 9.42
C LYS A 296 -3.36 -10.75 9.80
N GLN A 297 -2.61 -11.13 10.84
CA GLN A 297 -2.56 -12.52 11.29
C GLN A 297 -3.92 -12.94 11.84
N SER A 298 -4.51 -12.14 12.72
CA SER A 298 -5.86 -12.37 13.24
C SER A 298 -6.91 -12.40 12.13
N ALA A 299 -6.86 -11.46 11.17
CA ALA A 299 -7.78 -11.41 10.03
C ALA A 299 -7.64 -12.65 9.11
N SER A 300 -6.42 -13.12 8.89
CA SER A 300 -6.14 -14.30 8.06
C SER A 300 -6.56 -15.62 8.73
N SER A 301 -6.61 -15.63 10.06
CA SER A 301 -7.01 -16.75 10.91
C SER A 301 -8.47 -16.66 11.37
N GLN A 302 -9.34 -16.02 10.59
CA GLN A 302 -10.79 -16.07 10.80
C GLN A 302 -11.53 -16.10 9.46
N GLN A 303 -12.83 -16.38 9.50
CA GLN A 303 -13.70 -16.17 8.35
C GLN A 303 -13.68 -14.69 7.94
N ASN A 304 -13.79 -14.44 6.64
CA ASN A 304 -13.98 -13.11 6.07
C ASN A 304 -15.36 -13.01 5.39
N LEU A 305 -15.65 -11.84 4.80
CA LEU A 305 -16.91 -11.58 4.11
C LEU A 305 -17.25 -12.66 3.05
N LEU A 306 -16.26 -13.10 2.27
CA LEU A 306 -16.46 -14.08 1.20
C LEU A 306 -16.82 -15.46 1.75
N ASP A 307 -16.17 -15.86 2.85
CA ASP A 307 -16.48 -17.13 3.52
C ASP A 307 -17.92 -17.15 4.04
N ILE A 308 -18.34 -16.08 4.72
CA ILE A 308 -19.68 -15.97 5.30
C ILE A 308 -20.73 -15.92 4.19
N ALA A 309 -20.48 -15.16 3.12
CA ALA A 309 -21.37 -15.12 1.96
C ALA A 309 -21.51 -16.51 1.31
N GLN A 310 -20.40 -17.21 1.06
CA GLN A 310 -20.41 -18.54 0.47
C GLN A 310 -21.14 -19.55 1.35
N LEU A 311 -20.90 -19.54 2.67
CA LEU A 311 -21.61 -20.41 3.62
C LEU A 311 -23.10 -20.13 3.70
N ALA A 312 -23.52 -18.88 3.48
CA ALA A 312 -24.93 -18.51 3.42
C ALA A 312 -25.65 -19.03 2.18
N GLY A 313 -24.91 -19.53 1.18
CA GLY A 313 -25.43 -20.01 -0.11
C GLY A 313 -25.25 -19.02 -1.26
N VAL A 314 -24.42 -17.98 -1.10
CA VAL A 314 -24.04 -17.08 -2.20
C VAL A 314 -23.05 -17.78 -3.12
N ASP A 315 -23.26 -17.68 -4.42
CA ASP A 315 -22.29 -18.10 -5.43
C ASP A 315 -21.19 -17.04 -5.55
N VAL A 316 -20.01 -17.31 -4.99
CA VAL A 316 -18.89 -16.35 -4.90
C VAL A 316 -17.82 -16.66 -5.94
N LEU A 317 -17.41 -15.65 -6.71
CA LEU A 317 -16.26 -15.69 -7.61
C LEU A 317 -15.34 -14.49 -7.36
N TRP A 318 -14.04 -14.73 -7.24
CA TRP A 318 -13.00 -13.71 -7.31
C TRP A 318 -12.25 -13.80 -8.63
N VAL A 319 -12.07 -12.68 -9.34
CA VAL A 319 -11.25 -12.57 -10.53
C VAL A 319 -10.18 -11.52 -10.29
N ASP A 320 -8.91 -11.94 -10.37
CA ASP A 320 -7.76 -11.13 -10.01
C ASP A 320 -6.92 -10.75 -11.23
N ASN A 321 -6.88 -9.45 -11.56
CA ASN A 321 -5.92 -8.88 -12.51
C ASN A 321 -4.79 -8.09 -11.79
N ASN A 322 -4.79 -8.12 -10.46
CA ASN A 322 -3.77 -7.48 -9.64
C ASN A 322 -2.67 -8.49 -9.26
N GLU A 323 -1.88 -8.18 -8.24
CA GLU A 323 -0.86 -9.05 -7.66
C GLU A 323 -1.42 -10.08 -6.67
N GLY A 324 -2.68 -10.48 -6.83
CA GLY A 324 -3.36 -11.44 -5.97
C GLY A 324 -4.18 -10.81 -4.84
N CYS A 325 -5.15 -11.59 -4.36
CA CYS A 325 -6.18 -11.21 -3.39
C CYS A 325 -5.71 -11.11 -1.92
N LYS A 326 -4.39 -11.11 -1.67
CA LYS A 326 -3.77 -10.98 -0.33
C LYS A 326 -4.33 -11.95 0.73
N GLY A 327 -4.75 -13.14 0.27
CA GLY A 327 -5.28 -14.21 1.11
C GLY A 327 -6.80 -14.18 1.37
N VAL A 328 -7.51 -13.13 0.96
CA VAL A 328 -8.97 -13.00 1.14
C VAL A 328 -9.73 -14.08 0.39
N CYS A 329 -9.31 -14.37 -0.84
CA CYS A 329 -10.00 -15.31 -1.74
C CYS A 329 -9.59 -16.80 -1.55
N LYS A 330 -8.78 -17.14 -0.54
CA LYS A 330 -8.19 -18.48 -0.37
C LYS A 330 -9.19 -19.65 -0.32
N ARG A 331 -10.44 -19.38 0.07
CA ARG A 331 -11.48 -20.38 0.35
C ARG A 331 -12.71 -20.26 -0.56
N VAL A 332 -12.61 -19.46 -1.62
CA VAL A 332 -13.66 -19.29 -2.63
C VAL A 332 -13.10 -19.52 -4.03
N LYS A 333 -13.99 -19.73 -5.01
CA LYS A 333 -13.57 -19.90 -6.40
C LYS A 333 -12.84 -18.63 -6.87
N THR A 334 -11.61 -18.81 -7.36
CA THR A 334 -10.73 -17.72 -7.77
C THR A 334 -10.16 -17.98 -9.16
N ILE A 335 -10.13 -16.95 -10.00
CA ILE A 335 -9.46 -16.92 -11.30
C ILE A 335 -8.37 -15.86 -11.22
N ASN A 336 -7.11 -16.27 -11.39
CA ASN A 336 -6.01 -15.33 -11.58
C ASN A 336 -5.79 -15.16 -13.09
N ILE A 337 -5.75 -13.92 -13.56
CA ILE A 337 -5.58 -13.62 -14.96
C ILE A 337 -4.15 -14.00 -15.40
N ASP A 338 -4.08 -14.79 -16.47
CA ASP A 338 -2.82 -15.11 -17.12
C ASP A 338 -2.34 -13.91 -17.94
N LYS A 339 -1.11 -13.47 -17.67
CA LYS A 339 -0.48 -12.29 -18.27
C LYS A 339 0.16 -12.58 -19.63
N ASN A 340 -0.15 -13.73 -20.22
CA ASN A 340 0.42 -14.18 -21.48
C ASN A 340 0.16 -13.19 -22.64
N LYS A 341 1.22 -12.89 -23.40
CA LYS A 341 1.22 -12.05 -24.61
C LYS A 341 0.34 -12.59 -25.75
N SER A 342 -0.18 -13.80 -25.65
CA SER A 342 -1.17 -14.33 -26.61
C SER A 342 -2.49 -13.56 -26.55
N ASN A 343 -2.80 -12.91 -25.43
CA ASN A 343 -3.92 -11.98 -25.32
C ASN A 343 -3.46 -10.56 -25.65
N SER A 344 -4.18 -9.86 -26.54
CA SER A 344 -3.85 -8.50 -26.98
C SER A 344 -3.89 -7.46 -25.87
N LEU A 345 -4.58 -7.75 -24.75
CA LEU A 345 -4.66 -6.87 -23.59
C LEU A 345 -3.45 -7.02 -22.65
N CYS A 346 -2.54 -7.97 -22.91
CA CYS A 346 -1.44 -8.31 -22.00
C CYS A 346 -0.06 -8.14 -22.65
N ASP A 347 0.92 -7.69 -21.87
CA ASP A 347 2.29 -7.45 -22.32
C ASP A 347 3.32 -8.39 -21.69
N GLY A 348 2.88 -9.46 -21.02
CA GLY A 348 3.74 -10.39 -20.28
C GLY A 348 3.93 -10.05 -18.80
N ASP A 349 3.80 -8.77 -18.43
CA ASP A 349 3.94 -8.30 -17.04
C ASP A 349 2.60 -7.85 -16.45
N TYR A 350 1.76 -7.24 -17.28
CA TYR A 350 0.47 -6.68 -16.93
C TYR A 350 -0.56 -7.00 -18.01
N CYS A 351 -1.83 -6.92 -17.63
CA CYS A 351 -2.94 -6.85 -18.57
C CYS A 351 -3.77 -5.62 -18.27
N PHE A 352 -4.31 -5.00 -19.31
CA PHE A 352 -5.33 -3.98 -19.15
C PHE A 352 -6.61 -4.57 -18.53
N ASP A 353 -7.26 -3.81 -17.63
CA ASP A 353 -8.37 -4.28 -16.81
C ASP A 353 -9.63 -4.69 -17.60
N GLU A 354 -9.74 -4.31 -18.88
CA GLU A 354 -10.74 -4.86 -19.80
C GLU A 354 -10.75 -6.40 -19.85
N ILE A 355 -9.64 -7.06 -19.53
CA ILE A 355 -9.57 -8.53 -19.52
C ILE A 355 -10.56 -9.16 -18.53
N LEU A 356 -10.93 -8.43 -17.47
CA LEU A 356 -11.89 -8.86 -16.46
C LEU A 356 -13.32 -8.95 -17.02
N LEU A 357 -13.64 -8.17 -18.05
CA LEU A 357 -14.95 -8.11 -18.68
C LEU A 357 -15.36 -9.45 -19.30
N THR A 358 -14.40 -10.19 -19.85
CA THR A 358 -14.63 -11.55 -20.39
C THR A 358 -15.02 -12.53 -19.28
N GLN A 359 -14.37 -12.44 -18.11
CA GLN A 359 -14.70 -13.31 -16.98
C GLN A 359 -16.06 -12.97 -16.38
N LEU A 360 -16.43 -11.68 -16.37
CA LEU A 360 -17.77 -11.24 -16.00
C LEU A 360 -18.82 -11.85 -16.94
N ASP A 361 -18.66 -11.77 -18.27
CA ASP A 361 -19.60 -12.37 -19.23
C ASP A 361 -19.76 -13.89 -19.01
N ASN A 362 -18.64 -14.60 -18.83
CA ASN A 362 -18.65 -16.03 -18.54
C ASN A 362 -19.42 -16.37 -17.25
N LYS A 363 -19.27 -15.54 -16.22
CA LYS A 363 -19.96 -15.77 -14.95
C LYS A 363 -21.46 -15.45 -15.05
N LEU A 364 -21.85 -14.38 -15.74
CA LEU A 364 -23.24 -14.01 -15.94
C LEU A 364 -24.05 -15.10 -16.68
N THR A 365 -23.41 -15.90 -17.52
CA THR A 365 -24.07 -17.03 -18.22
C THR A 365 -24.11 -18.34 -17.40
N THR A 366 -23.43 -18.41 -16.25
CA THR A 366 -23.24 -19.64 -15.46
C THR A 366 -23.58 -19.45 -13.97
N LEU A 367 -24.56 -18.60 -13.66
CA LEU A 367 -25.02 -18.36 -12.28
C LEU A 367 -25.56 -19.66 -11.64
N SER A 368 -24.98 -20.09 -10.52
CA SER A 368 -25.33 -21.37 -9.87
C SER A 368 -26.26 -21.23 -8.66
N ALA A 369 -26.46 -20.01 -8.16
CA ALA A 369 -27.31 -19.71 -7.00
C ALA A 369 -28.33 -18.61 -7.30
N GLN A 370 -29.23 -18.33 -6.35
CA GLN A 370 -30.14 -17.19 -6.43
C GLN A 370 -29.40 -15.86 -6.29
N THR A 371 -28.39 -15.81 -5.41
CA THR A 371 -27.52 -14.65 -5.23
C THR A 371 -26.09 -14.99 -5.62
N THR A 372 -25.47 -14.12 -6.40
CA THR A 372 -24.09 -14.26 -6.86
C THR A 372 -23.30 -13.01 -6.49
N LEU A 373 -22.11 -13.20 -5.92
CA LEU A 373 -21.11 -12.17 -5.70
C LEU A 373 -19.93 -12.39 -6.66
N ILE A 374 -19.61 -11.39 -7.46
CA ILE A 374 -18.46 -11.40 -8.35
C ILE A 374 -17.53 -10.28 -7.90
N VAL A 375 -16.32 -10.63 -7.46
CA VAL A 375 -15.28 -9.66 -7.14
C VAL A 375 -14.34 -9.53 -8.32
N LEU A 376 -14.17 -8.31 -8.84
CA LEU A 376 -13.22 -7.96 -9.88
C LEU A 376 -12.11 -7.10 -9.25
N HIS A 377 -10.89 -7.60 -9.19
CA HIS A 377 -9.76 -6.89 -8.59
C HIS A 377 -8.89 -6.29 -9.69
N LEU A 378 -8.90 -4.96 -9.78
CA LEU A 378 -8.25 -4.19 -10.83
C LEU A 378 -6.75 -4.03 -10.59
N MET A 379 -5.99 -3.83 -11.67
CA MET A 379 -4.66 -3.23 -11.62
C MET A 379 -4.75 -1.71 -11.41
N GLY A 380 -5.83 -1.09 -11.89
CA GLY A 380 -6.22 0.29 -11.58
C GLY A 380 -5.10 1.31 -11.85
N SER A 381 -4.84 2.16 -10.86
CA SER A 381 -3.89 3.27 -10.97
C SER A 381 -2.50 2.93 -10.45
N HIS A 382 -2.11 1.66 -10.40
CA HIS A 382 -0.86 1.23 -9.76
C HIS A 382 0.40 1.86 -10.41
N GLY A 383 1.17 2.58 -9.59
CA GLY A 383 2.44 3.20 -9.96
C GLY A 383 3.66 2.27 -9.87
N PRO A 384 4.88 2.77 -10.09
CA PRO A 384 5.20 4.08 -10.70
C PRO A 384 4.93 4.11 -12.22
N THR A 385 4.63 2.97 -12.84
CA THR A 385 4.43 2.87 -14.30
C THR A 385 2.99 3.18 -14.72
N TYR A 386 2.44 4.31 -14.26
CA TYR A 386 1.05 4.71 -14.52
C TYR A 386 0.68 4.68 -16.02
N TYR A 387 1.64 5.03 -16.89
CA TYR A 387 1.48 5.02 -18.34
C TYR A 387 1.22 3.63 -18.95
N ARG A 388 1.46 2.55 -18.20
CA ARG A 388 1.14 1.16 -18.59
C ARG A 388 -0.24 0.71 -18.09
N ARG A 389 -1.02 1.60 -17.46
CA ARG A 389 -2.36 1.29 -16.92
C ARG A 389 -3.50 1.60 -17.88
N TYR A 390 -3.23 2.32 -18.97
CA TYR A 390 -4.20 2.64 -19.99
C TYR A 390 -3.63 2.39 -21.40
N PRO A 391 -4.44 1.93 -22.35
CA PRO A 391 -4.07 1.90 -23.76
C PRO A 391 -3.85 3.31 -24.33
N GLN A 392 -3.09 3.43 -25.42
CA GLN A 392 -2.74 4.73 -26.00
C GLN A 392 -3.98 5.54 -26.43
N GLU A 393 -5.05 4.87 -26.86
CA GLU A 393 -6.33 5.48 -27.21
C GLU A 393 -7.07 6.12 -26.02
N PHE A 394 -6.69 5.78 -24.78
CA PHE A 394 -7.19 6.39 -23.54
C PHE A 394 -6.25 7.46 -22.97
N ALA A 395 -5.21 7.87 -23.71
CA ALA A 395 -4.34 8.97 -23.33
C ALA A 395 -5.01 10.35 -23.56
N THR A 396 -6.07 10.64 -22.81
CA THR A 396 -6.93 11.82 -22.96
C THR A 396 -6.27 13.12 -22.50
N PHE A 397 -5.60 13.07 -21.35
CA PHE A 397 -4.92 14.21 -20.74
C PHE A 397 -3.44 14.19 -21.12
N LEU A 398 -2.98 15.26 -21.78
CA LEU A 398 -1.63 15.39 -22.34
C LEU A 398 -1.01 16.74 -21.98
N PRO A 399 0.34 16.86 -21.93
CA PRO A 399 1.31 15.76 -22.10
C PRO A 399 1.32 14.81 -20.90
N ASP A 400 1.67 13.54 -21.12
CA ASP A 400 1.78 12.52 -20.07
C ASP A 400 3.25 12.10 -19.82
N CYS A 401 3.50 11.43 -18.71
CA CYS A 401 4.77 10.89 -18.20
C CYS A 401 4.95 9.40 -18.58
N GLN A 402 5.72 9.14 -19.64
CA GLN A 402 5.98 7.80 -20.20
C GLN A 402 7.23 7.13 -19.61
N GLN A 403 7.42 7.19 -18.29
CA GLN A 403 8.61 6.64 -17.60
C GLN A 403 8.30 6.22 -16.16
N SER A 404 9.17 5.41 -15.55
CA SER A 404 8.99 4.93 -14.17
C SER A 404 9.72 5.77 -13.11
N ASP A 405 10.70 6.57 -13.48
CA ASP A 405 11.26 7.63 -12.62
C ASP A 405 10.37 8.88 -12.66
N ILE A 406 9.17 8.73 -12.13
CA ILE A 406 8.08 9.72 -12.11
C ILE A 406 8.48 11.07 -11.48
N GLN A 407 9.49 11.09 -10.61
CA GLN A 407 10.04 12.32 -10.02
C GLN A 407 10.77 13.21 -11.03
N ASN A 408 11.14 12.67 -12.19
CA ASN A 408 11.76 13.40 -13.29
C ASN A 408 10.73 13.93 -14.31
N CYS A 409 9.43 13.63 -14.11
CA CYS A 409 8.35 14.25 -14.86
C CYS A 409 7.92 15.57 -14.23
N THR A 410 7.33 16.46 -15.03
CA THR A 410 6.64 17.61 -14.46
C THR A 410 5.41 17.15 -13.67
N SER A 411 5.00 17.94 -12.66
CA SER A 411 3.80 17.65 -11.88
C SER A 411 2.56 17.52 -12.78
N GLU A 412 2.44 18.36 -13.81
CA GLU A 412 1.36 18.28 -14.79
C GLU A 412 1.38 16.96 -15.56
N GLN A 413 2.54 16.55 -16.09
CA GLN A 413 2.66 15.27 -16.81
C GLN A 413 2.30 14.08 -15.94
N LEU A 414 2.78 14.05 -14.69
CA LEU A 414 2.49 12.96 -13.77
C LEU A 414 0.99 12.90 -13.42
N VAL A 415 0.39 14.06 -13.13
CA VAL A 415 -1.05 14.15 -12.84
C VAL A 415 -1.87 13.77 -14.08
N ASN A 416 -1.47 14.19 -15.28
CA ASN A 416 -2.13 13.79 -16.53
C ASN A 416 -2.07 12.27 -16.74
N THR A 417 -0.91 11.64 -16.55
CA THR A 417 -0.77 10.18 -16.64
C THR A 417 -1.67 9.48 -15.63
N TYR A 418 -1.68 9.96 -14.38
CA TYR A 418 -2.54 9.41 -13.34
C TYR A 418 -4.02 9.58 -13.69
N ASP A 419 -4.43 10.75 -14.17
CA ASP A 419 -5.81 11.05 -14.57
C ASP A 419 -6.27 10.13 -15.73
N ASN A 420 -5.37 9.79 -16.67
CA ASN A 420 -5.64 8.81 -17.73
C ASN A 420 -5.90 7.40 -17.16
N THR A 421 -5.24 7.01 -16.06
CA THR A 421 -5.55 5.73 -15.39
C THR A 421 -6.96 5.71 -14.79
N ILE A 422 -7.42 6.85 -14.25
CA ILE A 422 -8.77 7.00 -13.69
C ILE A 422 -9.80 6.99 -14.81
N HIS A 423 -9.54 7.70 -15.92
CA HIS A 423 -10.40 7.72 -17.10
C HIS A 423 -10.56 6.32 -17.72
N TYR A 424 -9.47 5.55 -17.81
CA TYR A 424 -9.54 4.16 -18.27
C TYR A 424 -10.28 3.24 -17.29
N SER A 425 -10.03 3.37 -15.97
CA SER A 425 -10.78 2.62 -14.96
C SER A 425 -12.27 2.94 -15.00
N ASP A 426 -12.62 4.21 -15.23
CA ASP A 426 -13.99 4.67 -15.39
C ASP A 426 -14.67 4.01 -16.60
N TYR A 427 -13.98 3.90 -17.73
CA TYR A 427 -14.45 3.14 -18.89
C TYR A 427 -14.73 1.67 -18.55
N VAL A 428 -13.80 0.97 -17.87
CA VAL A 428 -13.99 -0.43 -17.47
C VAL A 428 -15.19 -0.59 -16.53
N ILE A 429 -15.34 0.31 -15.55
CA ILE A 429 -16.49 0.33 -14.64
C ILE A 429 -17.80 0.55 -15.42
N SER A 430 -17.80 1.46 -16.39
CA SER A 430 -18.95 1.73 -17.27
C SER A 430 -19.36 0.49 -18.07
N GLU A 431 -18.39 -0.31 -18.53
CA GLU A 431 -18.65 -1.55 -19.26
C GLU A 431 -19.20 -2.65 -18.36
N VAL A 432 -18.77 -2.73 -17.10
CA VAL A 432 -19.41 -3.59 -16.09
C VAL A 432 -20.88 -3.22 -15.93
N ILE A 433 -21.19 -1.92 -15.78
CA ILE A 433 -22.58 -1.43 -15.67
C ILE A 433 -23.38 -1.79 -16.93
N ASN A 434 -22.84 -1.56 -18.12
CA ASN A 434 -23.48 -1.88 -19.40
C ASN A 434 -23.80 -3.37 -19.51
N LYS A 435 -22.86 -4.25 -19.14
CA LYS A 435 -23.06 -5.71 -19.14
C LYS A 435 -24.14 -6.14 -18.17
N LEU A 436 -24.14 -5.61 -16.95
CA LEU A 436 -25.20 -5.87 -15.97
C LEU A 436 -26.56 -5.38 -16.47
N ALA A 437 -26.64 -4.16 -17.00
CA ALA A 437 -27.87 -3.61 -17.56
C ALA A 437 -28.40 -4.44 -18.74
N LYS A 438 -27.52 -4.87 -19.65
CA LYS A 438 -27.88 -5.76 -20.77
C LYS A 438 -28.35 -7.13 -20.26
N PHE A 439 -27.66 -7.70 -19.29
CA PHE A 439 -28.04 -8.98 -18.67
C PHE A 439 -29.43 -8.92 -18.03
N THR A 440 -29.75 -7.81 -17.34
CA THR A 440 -31.08 -7.63 -16.72
C THR A 440 -32.20 -7.49 -17.74
N LYS A 441 -31.96 -6.89 -18.91
CA LYS A 441 -32.96 -6.69 -19.97
C LYS A 441 -33.21 -7.93 -20.83
N ASN A 442 -32.17 -8.74 -21.05
CA ASN A 442 -32.23 -9.87 -21.99
C ASN A 442 -32.66 -11.19 -21.34
N ASN A 443 -32.86 -11.21 -20.02
CA ASN A 443 -33.27 -12.41 -19.30
C ASN A 443 -34.79 -12.44 -19.12
N THR A 444 -35.38 -13.63 -19.15
CA THR A 444 -36.79 -13.84 -18.82
C THR A 444 -37.06 -13.79 -17.32
N GLN A 445 -36.01 -14.00 -16.51
CA GLN A 445 -36.04 -13.89 -15.06
C GLN A 445 -35.89 -12.44 -14.61
N THR A 446 -36.54 -12.11 -13.50
CA THR A 446 -36.34 -10.83 -12.81
C THR A 446 -34.96 -10.80 -12.15
N ILE A 447 -34.10 -9.85 -12.56
CA ILE A 447 -32.74 -9.72 -12.04
C ILE A 447 -32.57 -8.39 -11.31
N ASN A 448 -32.11 -8.46 -10.07
CA ASN A 448 -31.53 -7.33 -9.37
C ASN A 448 -30.02 -7.33 -9.60
N ALA A 449 -29.49 -6.28 -10.23
CA ALA A 449 -28.07 -6.12 -10.48
C ALA A 449 -27.53 -4.89 -9.75
N LYS A 450 -26.39 -5.06 -9.08
CA LYS A 450 -25.71 -3.99 -8.35
C LYS A 450 -24.22 -4.01 -8.65
N MET A 451 -23.62 -2.84 -8.69
CA MET A 451 -22.18 -2.65 -8.78
C MET A 451 -21.72 -1.75 -7.62
N ILE A 452 -20.68 -2.19 -6.92
CA ILE A 452 -19.96 -1.41 -5.91
C ILE A 452 -18.51 -1.33 -6.35
N TYR A 453 -17.95 -0.13 -6.48
CA TYR A 453 -16.53 0.07 -6.68
C TYR A 453 -15.94 0.77 -5.46
N VAL A 454 -14.80 0.29 -4.97
CA VAL A 454 -14.06 0.95 -3.88
C VAL A 454 -12.57 0.76 -4.11
N SER A 455 -11.79 1.84 -4.02
CA SER A 455 -10.33 1.74 -4.06
C SER A 455 -9.79 1.17 -2.74
N ASP A 456 -8.68 0.46 -2.80
CA ASP A 456 -7.98 -0.07 -1.62
C ASP A 456 -7.19 1.02 -0.88
N HIS A 457 -6.59 1.98 -1.58
CA HIS A 457 -6.01 3.19 -1.05
C HIS A 457 -5.88 4.26 -2.15
N GLY A 458 -5.40 5.45 -1.78
CA GLY A 458 -5.05 6.52 -2.71
C GLY A 458 -3.56 6.56 -3.05
N GLU A 459 -3.07 7.71 -3.52
CA GLU A 459 -1.71 7.85 -4.10
C GLU A 459 -1.16 9.27 -3.92
N SER A 460 0.14 9.39 -3.61
CA SER A 460 0.86 10.68 -3.66
C SER A 460 1.51 10.89 -5.04
N LEU A 461 1.35 12.08 -5.61
CA LEU A 461 1.79 12.43 -6.97
C LEU A 461 2.79 13.60 -6.97
N GLY A 462 3.66 13.65 -5.96
CA GLY A 462 4.68 14.67 -5.79
C GLY A 462 4.34 15.77 -4.79
N GLU A 463 3.15 15.74 -4.18
CA GLU A 463 2.79 16.68 -3.11
C GLU A 463 3.82 16.60 -1.97
N ASN A 464 4.44 17.73 -1.61
CA ASN A 464 5.52 17.81 -0.62
C ASN A 464 6.73 16.90 -0.90
N GLY A 465 6.96 16.52 -2.17
CA GLY A 465 8.02 15.60 -2.56
C GLY A 465 7.73 14.13 -2.23
N LEU A 466 6.48 13.80 -1.90
CA LEU A 466 6.03 12.43 -1.66
C LEU A 466 5.45 11.83 -2.94
N TYR A 467 5.84 10.60 -3.25
CA TYR A 467 5.31 9.83 -4.36
C TYR A 467 4.82 8.48 -3.85
N LEU A 468 4.00 7.81 -4.66
CA LEU A 468 3.51 6.46 -4.37
C LEU A 468 2.68 6.42 -3.07
N HIS A 469 2.65 5.23 -2.46
CA HIS A 469 1.85 4.90 -1.29
C HIS A 469 2.65 4.01 -0.31
N GLY A 470 1.96 3.40 0.65
CA GLY A 470 2.57 2.56 1.69
C GLY A 470 3.15 3.33 2.88
N PHE A 471 2.76 4.59 3.08
CA PHE A 471 3.21 5.38 4.22
C PHE A 471 2.54 4.86 5.50
N PRO A 472 3.23 4.92 6.66
CA PRO A 472 2.58 4.59 7.93
C PRO A 472 1.32 5.45 8.10
N TYR A 473 0.16 4.82 8.27
CA TYR A 473 -1.15 5.49 8.20
C TYR A 473 -1.24 6.77 9.06
N ALA A 474 -0.65 6.76 10.26
CA ALA A 474 -0.66 7.89 11.19
C ALA A 474 -0.02 9.18 10.65
N ILE A 475 0.82 9.08 9.63
CA ILE A 475 1.50 10.21 8.98
C ILE A 475 1.26 10.24 7.46
N ALA A 476 0.36 9.40 6.96
CA ALA A 476 0.03 9.36 5.55
C ALA A 476 -0.70 10.65 5.14
N PRO A 477 -0.40 11.22 3.96
CA PRO A 477 -1.15 12.35 3.44
C PRO A 477 -2.60 11.93 3.12
N ILE A 478 -3.50 12.91 3.09
CA ILE A 478 -4.92 12.67 2.79
C ILE A 478 -5.10 12.00 1.42
N GLU A 479 -4.22 12.33 0.47
CA GLU A 479 -4.17 11.75 -0.86
C GLU A 479 -4.02 10.23 -0.88
N GLN A 480 -3.43 9.60 0.14
CA GLN A 480 -3.28 8.13 0.24
C GLN A 480 -4.42 7.45 1.00
N THR A 481 -5.25 8.19 1.72
CA THR A 481 -6.29 7.64 2.60
C THR A 481 -7.71 7.96 2.14
N HIS A 482 -7.92 9.08 1.43
CA HIS A 482 -9.21 9.49 0.89
C HIS A 482 -9.43 8.88 -0.49
N ILE A 483 -10.40 7.97 -0.58
CA ILE A 483 -10.62 7.06 -1.71
C ILE A 483 -12.03 7.19 -2.30
N PRO A 484 -12.22 6.82 -3.57
CA PRO A 484 -13.54 6.75 -4.19
C PRO A 484 -14.33 5.51 -3.73
N LEU A 485 -15.63 5.69 -3.52
CA LEU A 485 -16.63 4.61 -3.42
C LEU A 485 -17.81 4.96 -4.34
N LEU A 486 -18.13 4.07 -5.28
CA LEU A 486 -19.23 4.24 -6.22
C LEU A 486 -20.26 3.13 -6.06
N PHE A 487 -21.54 3.46 -6.20
CA PHE A 487 -22.64 2.51 -6.14
C PHE A 487 -23.63 2.72 -7.29
N TRP A 488 -23.93 1.63 -8.00
CA TRP A 488 -24.96 1.58 -9.03
C TRP A 488 -25.89 0.39 -8.81
N SER A 489 -27.18 0.57 -9.13
CA SER A 489 -28.15 -0.53 -9.22
C SER A 489 -29.14 -0.28 -10.35
N ASN A 490 -29.54 -1.36 -11.04
CA ASN A 490 -30.56 -1.29 -12.09
C ASN A 490 -31.94 -0.84 -11.57
N ASN A 491 -32.22 -1.03 -10.27
CA ASN A 491 -33.49 -0.70 -9.62
C ASN A 491 -33.27 0.17 -8.36
N THR A 492 -32.40 1.18 -8.43
CA THR A 492 -32.04 2.01 -7.26
C THR A 492 -33.27 2.55 -6.50
N GLN A 493 -34.27 3.08 -7.21
CA GLN A 493 -35.49 3.64 -6.60
C GLN A 493 -36.42 2.58 -5.97
N GLU A 494 -36.27 1.30 -6.30
CA GLU A 494 -37.06 0.22 -5.69
C GLU A 494 -36.48 -0.22 -4.34
N TYR A 495 -35.17 -0.08 -4.17
CA TYR A 495 -34.44 -0.57 -2.99
C TYR A 495 -34.08 0.52 -1.98
N PHE A 496 -34.05 1.78 -2.42
CA PHE A 496 -33.62 2.90 -1.61
C PHE A 496 -34.67 4.00 -1.59
N GLN A 497 -34.90 4.57 -0.40
CA GLN A 497 -35.73 5.77 -0.25
C GLN A 497 -35.15 6.92 -1.07
N ASN A 498 -36.01 7.55 -1.87
CA ASN A 498 -35.64 8.71 -2.69
C ASN A 498 -34.95 9.77 -1.83
N ASN A 499 -33.84 10.33 -2.34
CA ASN A 499 -32.98 11.35 -1.72
C ASN A 499 -32.16 10.91 -0.48
N CYS A 500 -32.44 9.76 0.15
CA CYS A 500 -31.63 9.28 1.28
C CYS A 500 -30.22 8.91 0.85
N LEU A 501 -30.09 8.18 -0.27
CA LEU A 501 -28.80 7.71 -0.75
C LEU A 501 -27.90 8.86 -1.20
N GLU A 502 -28.49 9.88 -1.85
CA GLU A 502 -27.80 11.12 -2.21
C GLU A 502 -27.25 11.85 -0.98
N GLN A 503 -28.02 11.94 0.10
CA GLN A 503 -27.53 12.52 1.37
C GLN A 503 -26.43 11.67 2.01
N SER A 504 -26.56 10.34 1.96
CA SER A 504 -25.57 9.39 2.47
C SER A 504 -24.21 9.58 1.81
N THR A 505 -24.15 9.99 0.54
CA THR A 505 -22.89 10.24 -0.17
C THR A 505 -21.98 11.30 0.49
N GLN A 506 -22.52 12.17 1.33
CA GLN A 506 -21.78 13.20 2.05
C GLN A 506 -21.30 12.75 3.44
N THR A 507 -21.74 11.58 3.91
CA THR A 507 -21.37 11.04 5.22
C THR A 507 -19.98 10.43 5.19
N ILE A 508 -19.23 10.60 6.28
CA ILE A 508 -17.90 10.00 6.42
C ILE A 508 -18.04 8.49 6.66
N TYR A 509 -17.45 7.71 5.76
CA TYR A 509 -17.35 6.26 5.84
C TYR A 509 -15.89 5.82 5.69
N ASN A 510 -15.61 4.59 6.06
CA ASN A 510 -14.32 3.97 5.80
C ASN A 510 -14.48 2.48 5.47
N HIS A 511 -13.38 1.78 5.23
CA HIS A 511 -13.40 0.35 4.91
C HIS A 511 -14.05 -0.55 5.97
N ASP A 512 -14.17 -0.11 7.23
CA ASP A 512 -14.90 -0.84 8.29
C ASP A 512 -16.37 -1.04 7.91
N ASN A 513 -16.90 -0.16 7.06
CA ASN A 513 -18.28 -0.25 6.58
C ASN A 513 -18.48 -1.30 5.49
N ILE A 514 -17.43 -1.73 4.78
CA ILE A 514 -17.55 -2.58 3.58
C ILE A 514 -18.08 -3.97 3.93
N PHE A 515 -17.52 -4.61 4.96
CA PHE A 515 -17.95 -5.94 5.41
C PHE A 515 -19.47 -5.98 5.67
N HIS A 516 -19.98 -5.03 6.45
CA HIS A 516 -21.39 -4.99 6.83
C HIS A 516 -22.28 -4.56 5.66
N SER A 517 -21.86 -3.55 4.88
CA SER A 517 -22.60 -3.09 3.70
C SER A 517 -22.78 -4.21 2.67
N MET A 518 -21.74 -5.01 2.44
CA MET A 518 -21.80 -6.14 1.52
C MET A 518 -22.74 -7.25 2.02
N LEU A 519 -22.72 -7.61 3.30
CA LEU A 519 -23.71 -8.56 3.86
C LEU A 519 -25.14 -8.05 3.66
N GLY A 520 -25.38 -6.75 3.88
CA GLY A 520 -26.67 -6.10 3.64
C GLY A 520 -27.10 -6.12 2.17
N VAL A 521 -26.19 -5.80 1.26
CA VAL A 521 -26.41 -5.77 -0.20
C VAL A 521 -26.67 -7.15 -0.79
N LEU A 522 -26.02 -8.17 -0.24
CA LEU A 522 -26.21 -9.58 -0.58
C LEU A 522 -27.43 -10.21 0.10
N ASN A 523 -28.07 -9.51 1.04
CA ASN A 523 -29.20 -10.03 1.82
C ASN A 523 -28.84 -11.26 2.68
N VAL A 524 -27.62 -11.28 3.23
CA VAL A 524 -27.13 -12.35 4.11
C VAL A 524 -27.43 -12.01 5.57
N ALA A 525 -28.18 -12.86 6.25
CA ALA A 525 -28.32 -12.85 7.70
C ALA A 525 -27.12 -13.55 8.33
N SER A 526 -26.41 -12.82 9.18
CA SER A 526 -25.28 -13.34 9.96
C SER A 526 -25.29 -12.70 11.35
N SER A 527 -24.83 -13.45 12.36
CA SER A 527 -24.56 -12.95 13.71
C SER A 527 -23.48 -11.86 13.75
N THR A 528 -22.63 -11.78 12.72
CA THR A 528 -21.58 -10.77 12.59
C THR A 528 -22.08 -9.42 12.05
N TYR A 529 -23.28 -9.38 11.46
CA TYR A 529 -23.78 -8.18 10.78
C TYR A 529 -24.15 -7.07 11.79
N GLN A 530 -23.58 -5.88 11.60
CA GLN A 530 -23.86 -4.69 12.40
C GLN A 530 -24.59 -3.64 11.53
N PRO A 531 -25.91 -3.45 11.70
CA PRO A 531 -26.70 -2.52 10.88
C PRO A 531 -26.20 -1.06 10.88
N LYS A 532 -25.52 -0.63 11.95
CA LYS A 532 -24.96 0.73 12.08
C LYS A 532 -23.73 0.98 11.19
N LEU A 533 -23.04 -0.09 10.79
CA LEU A 533 -21.85 -0.02 9.94
C LEU A 533 -22.17 -0.26 8.46
N ASP A 534 -23.44 -0.50 8.13
CA ASP A 534 -23.91 -0.67 6.77
C ASP A 534 -24.34 0.68 6.17
N VAL A 535 -23.61 1.17 5.17
CA VAL A 535 -23.84 2.49 4.54
C VAL A 535 -25.19 2.60 3.84
N PHE A 536 -25.77 1.45 3.46
CA PHE A 536 -27.01 1.35 2.72
C PHE A 536 -28.21 1.14 3.65
N LYS A 537 -28.00 0.62 4.86
CA LYS A 537 -29.08 0.27 5.79
C LYS A 537 -30.03 1.43 6.14
N PRO A 538 -29.58 2.67 6.39
CA PRO A 538 -30.48 3.78 6.69
C PRO A 538 -31.45 4.09 5.55
N CYS A 539 -31.04 3.83 4.30
CA CYS A 539 -31.82 4.15 3.11
C CYS A 539 -32.63 2.96 2.56
N ARG A 540 -32.42 1.74 3.07
CA ARG A 540 -33.22 0.56 2.68
C ARG A 540 -34.57 0.61 3.38
N ASP A 541 -35.64 0.47 2.60
CA ASP A 541 -37.01 0.57 3.09
C ASP A 541 -37.29 -0.37 4.28
N ASN A 542 -37.63 0.21 5.44
CA ASN A 542 -37.98 -0.53 6.67
C ASN A 542 -39.40 -1.10 6.66
N THR A 543 -40.14 -1.00 5.56
CA THR A 543 -41.56 -1.39 5.45
C THR A 543 -41.83 -2.89 5.58
N ASN A 544 -40.81 -3.74 5.62
CA ASN A 544 -40.96 -5.19 5.80
C ASN A 544 -40.68 -5.73 7.21
N ILE A 545 -40.24 -4.90 8.18
CA ILE A 545 -39.99 -5.39 9.55
C ILE A 545 -41.21 -5.19 10.47
N MET A 546 -42.10 -4.24 10.19
CA MET A 546 -43.29 -3.99 11.02
C MET A 546 -44.56 -4.78 10.65
N ARG A 547 -44.58 -5.55 9.55
CA ARG A 547 -45.75 -6.39 9.19
C ARG A 547 -45.70 -7.83 9.72
N ILE A 548 -44.57 -8.27 10.29
CA ILE A 548 -44.41 -9.63 10.85
C ILE A 548 -44.64 -9.65 12.38
N ALA A 549 -44.79 -8.47 13.00
CA ALA A 549 -45.08 -8.35 14.44
C ALA A 549 -46.58 -8.13 14.75
N GLN A 550 -47.47 -8.22 13.76
CA GLN A 550 -48.92 -7.97 13.94
C GLN A 550 -49.85 -9.00 13.24
N ASN A 551 -49.34 -10.16 12.81
CA ASN A 551 -50.19 -11.28 12.37
C ASN A 551 -49.73 -12.59 12.98
#